data_AF-A0A5C8K4M3-F1
#
_entry.id   AF-A0A5C8K4M3-F1
#
_cell.length_a   1.000
_cell.length_b   1.000
_cell.length_c   1.000
_cell.angle_alpha   90.00
_cell.angle_beta   90.00
_cell.angle_gamma   90.00
#
_symmetry.space_group_name_H-M   'P 1'
#
loop_
_entity.id
_entity.type
_entity.pdbx_description
1 polymer ?
#
loop_
_entity_poly.entity_id
_entity_poly.type
_entity_poly.pdbx_seq_one_letter_code
_entity_poly.pdbx_strand_id
1 'polypeptide(L)'
;MNQPTTWSEIEVAEVRQKSKLVSSRSIQPLKILNPGSHYSSCHVVLSSYGGGMVAGDKIWLKVRCGANARLFLNTQANTKIFKSLAGETTEQLLQGDLAENALAVVFPDPVVLQEASRYRQVQHWHLQPGALLFLVDWFHSGRMDLGEQFAFTALASELKVWLNRKLLILDRFSFRPEEHIATSPANFNHYHTIFSAYLIGTPANSRFEQLANQLLQLKMQEATGLHFNIPANDFVVTVTRVKEEVVLLRAIAKTRIDLLPLCDKLMQELASADYLGYNPVRRKF
;
A
#
# COMPACT_ATOMS: atom_id res chain seq x y z
N MET A 1 29.32 6.23 -13.60
CA MET A 1 29.34 4.76 -13.72
C MET A 1 27.91 4.26 -13.55
N ASN A 2 27.34 3.59 -14.54
CA ASN A 2 26.03 2.91 -14.37
C ASN A 2 26.24 1.74 -13.42
N GLN A 3 25.93 1.93 -12.13
CA GLN A 3 25.84 0.79 -11.22
C GLN A 3 24.79 -0.18 -11.78
N PRO A 4 25.09 -1.48 -11.86
CA PRO A 4 24.11 -2.44 -12.34
C PRO A 4 22.84 -2.36 -11.48
N THR A 5 21.74 -2.47 -12.20
CA THR A 5 20.35 -2.60 -11.75
C THR A 5 20.06 -3.62 -10.65
N THR A 6 20.53 -3.48 -9.40
CA THR A 6 20.40 -4.57 -8.40
C THR A 6 19.06 -4.57 -7.66
N TRP A 7 18.45 -5.75 -7.56
CA TRP A 7 17.16 -5.96 -6.90
C TRP A 7 17.35 -6.57 -5.51
N SER A 8 16.64 -6.05 -4.52
CA SER A 8 16.29 -6.84 -3.33
C SER A 8 15.24 -7.89 -3.70
N GLU A 9 15.24 -9.02 -3.03
CA GLU A 9 14.38 -10.15 -3.38
C GLU A 9 13.89 -10.87 -2.12
N ILE A 10 12.61 -11.26 -2.09
CA ILE A 10 12.06 -12.17 -1.09
C ILE A 10 11.26 -13.27 -1.76
N GLU A 11 11.33 -14.47 -1.19
CA GLU A 11 10.51 -15.60 -1.58
C GLU A 11 9.87 -16.24 -0.35
N VAL A 12 8.55 -16.34 -0.36
CA VAL A 12 7.75 -17.00 0.67
C VAL A 12 7.16 -18.27 0.09
N ALA A 13 7.30 -19.39 0.80
CA ALA A 13 6.72 -20.66 0.41
C ALA A 13 5.98 -21.31 1.60
N GLU A 14 5.03 -22.19 1.30
CA GLU A 14 4.42 -23.05 2.32
C GLU A 14 5.37 -24.20 2.67
N VAL A 15 5.72 -24.30 3.95
CA VAL A 15 6.57 -25.36 4.51
C VAL A 15 5.86 -25.94 5.73
N ARG A 16 5.48 -27.23 5.66
CA ARG A 16 4.75 -27.93 6.73
C ARG A 16 3.49 -27.16 7.18
N GLN A 17 2.61 -26.78 6.23
CA GLN A 17 1.37 -26.05 6.49
C GLN A 17 1.56 -24.65 7.11
N LYS A 18 2.77 -24.07 7.01
CA LYS A 18 3.09 -22.71 7.46
C LYS A 18 3.86 -21.96 6.40
N SER A 19 3.54 -20.69 6.20
CA SER A 19 4.26 -19.83 5.28
C SER A 19 5.58 -19.37 5.90
N LYS A 20 6.67 -19.53 5.17
CA LYS A 20 8.03 -19.20 5.62
C LYS A 20 8.77 -18.41 4.56
N LEU A 21 9.61 -17.48 5.00
CA LEU A 21 10.57 -16.79 4.14
C LEU A 21 11.70 -17.77 3.82
N VAL A 22 11.77 -18.25 2.58
CA VAL A 22 12.73 -19.27 2.13
C VAL A 22 13.93 -18.66 1.39
N SER A 23 13.77 -17.44 0.87
CA SER A 23 14.87 -16.64 0.31
C SER A 23 14.70 -15.17 0.68
N SER A 24 15.81 -14.50 0.98
CA SER A 24 15.85 -13.07 1.30
C SER A 24 17.19 -12.48 0.89
N ARG A 25 17.16 -11.48 0.01
CA ARG A 25 18.30 -10.67 -0.39
C ARG A 25 17.95 -9.20 -0.20
N SER A 26 18.74 -8.52 0.61
CA SER A 26 18.57 -7.09 0.90
C SER A 26 19.67 -6.30 0.23
N ILE A 27 19.31 -5.33 -0.61
CA ILE A 27 20.23 -4.37 -1.21
C ILE A 27 19.96 -2.99 -0.61
N GLN A 28 21.01 -2.32 -0.14
CA GLN A 28 20.90 -0.98 0.41
C GLN A 28 20.31 -0.02 -0.63
N PRO A 29 19.47 0.95 -0.21
CA PRO A 29 19.17 1.32 1.18
C PRO A 29 18.02 0.51 1.83
N LEU A 30 17.51 -0.55 1.19
CA LEU A 30 16.48 -1.40 1.76
C LEU A 30 17.07 -2.43 2.73
N LYS A 31 16.43 -2.55 3.91
CA LYS A 31 16.60 -3.62 4.88
C LYS A 31 15.32 -4.45 4.97
N ILE A 32 15.47 -5.76 4.91
CA ILE A 32 14.37 -6.72 5.00
C ILE A 32 14.47 -7.47 6.33
N LEU A 33 13.39 -7.45 7.10
CA LEU A 33 13.27 -8.15 8.38
C LEU A 33 12.16 -9.20 8.30
N ASN A 34 12.35 -10.32 8.98
CA ASN A 34 11.36 -11.38 9.09
C ASN A 34 11.14 -11.73 10.57
N PRO A 35 10.34 -10.93 11.29
CA PRO A 35 10.05 -11.23 12.69
C PRO A 35 9.39 -12.61 12.80
N GLY A 36 9.80 -13.38 13.82
CA GLY A 36 9.25 -14.70 14.08
C GLY A 36 7.72 -14.66 14.23
N SER A 37 7.04 -15.55 13.53
CA SER A 37 5.59 -15.73 13.62
C SER A 37 5.27 -17.17 14.04
N HIS A 38 4.42 -17.30 15.06
CA HIS A 38 3.85 -18.60 15.46
C HIS A 38 2.65 -18.99 14.57
N TYR A 39 2.17 -18.04 13.76
CA TYR A 39 1.01 -18.18 12.89
C TYR A 39 1.35 -18.85 11.55
N SER A 40 0.33 -19.16 10.76
CA SER A 40 0.45 -19.81 9.45
C SER A 40 0.96 -18.88 8.34
N SER A 41 1.00 -17.57 8.58
CA SER A 41 1.47 -16.56 7.64
C SER A 41 2.88 -16.06 7.94
N CYS A 42 3.57 -15.64 6.88
CA CYS A 42 4.92 -15.10 6.93
C CYS A 42 4.85 -13.57 7.03
N HIS A 43 5.51 -12.99 8.04
CA HIS A 43 5.59 -11.55 8.22
C HIS A 43 6.92 -11.02 7.72
N VAL A 44 6.90 -10.15 6.71
CA VAL A 44 8.08 -9.42 6.24
C VAL A 44 7.90 -7.92 6.49
N VAL A 45 8.90 -7.30 7.12
CA VAL A 45 8.94 -5.87 7.40
C VAL A 45 10.05 -5.24 6.57
N LEU A 46 9.69 -4.22 5.79
CA LEU A 46 10.61 -3.38 5.02
C LEU A 46 11.04 -2.18 5.86
N SER A 47 12.32 -1.82 5.81
CA SER A 47 12.88 -0.67 6.50
C SER A 47 13.95 -0.01 5.63
N SER A 48 14.03 1.32 5.63
CA SER A 48 15.16 2.03 5.01
C SER A 48 16.20 2.39 6.07
N TYR A 49 17.47 2.40 5.68
CA TYR A 49 18.52 2.99 6.51
C TYR A 49 18.33 4.52 6.59
N GLY A 50 18.64 5.13 7.74
CA GLY A 50 18.60 6.59 7.87
C GLY A 50 17.21 7.21 8.08
N GLY A 51 16.16 6.41 8.28
CA GLY A 51 14.83 6.91 8.66
C GLY A 51 14.00 7.53 7.53
N GLY A 52 14.44 7.36 6.28
CA GLY A 52 13.76 7.79 5.06
C GLY A 52 14.62 7.49 3.83
N MET A 53 14.24 8.01 2.67
CA MET A 53 14.98 7.94 1.42
C MET A 53 15.45 9.34 1.02
N VAL A 54 16.70 9.47 0.58
CA VAL A 54 17.29 10.73 0.13
C VAL A 54 17.24 10.89 -1.39
N ALA A 55 17.56 12.08 -1.87
CA ALA A 55 17.59 12.38 -3.30
C ALA A 55 18.48 11.38 -4.05
N GLY A 56 17.94 10.81 -5.14
CA GLY A 56 18.64 9.83 -5.97
C GLY A 56 18.58 8.37 -5.48
N ASP A 57 18.09 8.10 -4.26
CA ASP A 57 17.91 6.73 -3.78
C ASP A 57 16.97 5.92 -4.68
N LYS A 58 17.34 4.65 -4.91
CA LYS A 58 16.53 3.69 -5.66
C LYS A 58 16.36 2.41 -4.86
N ILE A 59 15.12 2.04 -4.56
CA ILE A 59 14.79 0.76 -3.92
C ILE A 59 14.01 -0.08 -4.91
N TRP A 60 14.59 -1.20 -5.34
CA TRP A 60 13.92 -2.16 -6.20
C TRP A 60 13.75 -3.49 -5.47
N LEU A 61 12.52 -4.00 -5.41
CA LEU A 61 12.15 -5.20 -4.65
C LEU A 61 11.33 -6.18 -5.50
N LYS A 62 11.79 -7.43 -5.58
CA LYS A 62 10.98 -8.55 -6.09
C LYS A 62 10.38 -9.32 -4.92
N VAL A 63 9.09 -9.61 -5.00
CA VAL A 63 8.32 -10.36 -4.01
C VAL A 63 7.73 -11.57 -4.71
N ARG A 64 8.08 -12.78 -4.24
CA ARG A 64 7.46 -14.03 -4.70
C ARG A 64 6.71 -14.68 -3.54
N CYS A 65 5.43 -14.95 -3.75
CA CYS A 65 4.62 -15.74 -2.83
C CYS A 65 4.19 -17.03 -3.54
N GLY A 66 4.77 -18.16 -3.11
CA GLY A 66 4.52 -19.48 -3.67
C GLY A 66 3.11 -19.98 -3.41
N ALA A 67 2.76 -21.10 -4.05
CA ALA A 67 1.39 -21.63 -4.01
C ALA A 67 0.94 -21.87 -2.57
N ASN A 68 -0.31 -21.50 -2.27
CA ASN A 68 -0.94 -21.57 -0.94
C ASN A 68 -0.25 -20.77 0.18
N ALA A 69 0.89 -20.14 -0.08
CA ALA A 69 1.60 -19.35 0.91
C ALA A 69 0.88 -18.03 1.21
N ARG A 70 1.11 -17.50 2.40
CA ARG A 70 0.48 -16.29 2.93
C ARG A 70 1.56 -15.32 3.41
N LEU A 71 1.61 -14.15 2.79
CA LEU A 71 2.56 -13.09 3.09
C LEU A 71 1.82 -11.88 3.67
N PHE A 72 2.31 -11.39 4.82
CA PHE A 72 2.05 -10.03 5.26
C PHE A 72 3.32 -9.19 5.05
N LEU A 73 3.24 -8.19 4.19
CA LEU A 73 4.32 -7.26 3.87
C LEU A 73 3.96 -5.86 4.37
N ASN A 74 4.75 -5.32 5.29
CA ASN A 74 4.57 -3.96 5.78
C ASN A 74 5.90 -3.21 5.88
N THR A 75 5.85 -1.93 6.28
CA THR A 75 7.03 -1.15 6.62
C THR A 75 7.18 -1.01 8.14
N GLN A 76 8.41 -0.78 8.58
CA GLN A 76 8.74 -0.54 9.99
C GLN A 76 8.21 0.81 10.46
N ALA A 77 8.25 1.82 9.60
CA ALA A 77 7.73 3.17 9.84
C ALA A 77 7.32 3.83 8.52
N ASN A 78 6.74 5.03 8.61
CA ASN A 78 6.43 5.88 7.47
C ASN A 78 7.63 6.00 6.51
N THR A 79 7.37 5.87 5.21
CA THR A 79 8.39 6.08 4.19
C THR A 79 8.58 7.58 3.98
N LYS A 80 9.57 8.16 4.66
CA LYS A 80 9.88 9.59 4.54
C LYS A 80 10.71 9.83 3.29
N ILE A 81 10.32 10.77 2.45
CA ILE A 81 11.12 11.21 1.30
C ILE A 81 11.70 12.57 1.63
N PHE A 82 13.03 12.66 1.69
CA PHE A 82 13.74 13.90 1.99
C PHE A 82 13.81 14.83 0.76
N LYS A 83 14.15 16.09 1.03
CA LYS A 83 14.29 17.15 0.02
C LYS A 83 15.28 16.76 -1.09
N SER A 84 14.99 17.21 -2.32
CA SER A 84 15.89 17.03 -3.47
C SER A 84 16.33 18.39 -4.02
N LEU A 85 17.52 18.84 -3.60
CA LEU A 85 18.05 20.15 -3.97
C LEU A 85 18.59 20.19 -5.41
N ALA A 86 19.15 19.08 -5.88
CA ALA A 86 19.70 18.94 -7.23
C ALA A 86 18.67 18.46 -8.27
N GLY A 87 17.40 18.31 -7.88
CA GLY A 87 16.32 17.89 -8.78
C GLY A 87 16.24 16.39 -9.06
N GLU A 88 17.07 15.58 -8.40
CA GLU A 88 17.05 14.11 -8.51
C GLU A 88 15.74 13.53 -7.98
N THR A 89 15.25 12.47 -8.62
CA THR A 89 14.04 11.76 -8.20
C THR A 89 14.43 10.53 -7.39
N THR A 90 13.87 10.41 -6.19
CA THR A 90 13.91 9.20 -5.37
C THR A 90 12.88 8.20 -5.91
N GLU A 91 13.24 6.92 -6.02
CA GLU A 91 12.40 5.91 -6.67
C GLU A 91 12.25 4.63 -5.86
N GLN A 92 11.03 4.10 -5.82
CA GLN A 92 10.73 2.75 -5.36
C GLN A 92 10.01 1.96 -6.44
N LEU A 93 10.54 0.77 -6.77
CA LEU A 93 9.95 -0.18 -7.71
C LEU A 93 9.73 -1.53 -7.03
N LEU A 94 8.48 -1.98 -6.99
CA LEU A 94 8.11 -3.29 -6.48
C LEU A 94 7.53 -4.15 -7.61
N GLN A 95 8.05 -5.36 -7.74
CA GLN A 95 7.48 -6.42 -8.58
C GLN A 95 7.04 -7.59 -7.72
N GLY A 96 5.77 -7.96 -7.81
CA GLY A 96 5.19 -9.04 -7.02
C GLY A 96 4.59 -10.14 -7.89
N ASP A 97 4.87 -11.40 -7.54
CA ASP A 97 4.31 -12.58 -8.19
C ASP A 97 3.62 -13.46 -7.13
N LEU A 98 2.31 -13.67 -7.30
CA LEU A 98 1.50 -14.55 -6.45
C LEU A 98 1.13 -15.80 -7.24
N ALA A 99 1.60 -16.95 -6.78
CA ALA A 99 1.23 -18.25 -7.32
C ALA A 99 -0.21 -18.65 -6.92
N GLU A 100 -0.66 -19.81 -7.42
CA GLU A 100 -2.03 -20.28 -7.22
C GLU A 100 -2.40 -20.32 -5.74
N ASN A 101 -3.60 -19.83 -5.42
CA ASN A 101 -4.16 -19.78 -4.06
C ASN A 101 -3.34 -19.00 -3.02
N ALA A 102 -2.24 -18.35 -3.41
CA ALA A 102 -1.42 -17.53 -2.53
C ALA A 102 -2.18 -16.29 -2.04
N LEU A 103 -1.82 -15.82 -0.85
CA LEU A 103 -2.32 -14.57 -0.28
C LEU A 103 -1.15 -13.62 -0.06
N ALA A 104 -1.29 -12.38 -0.51
CA ALA A 104 -0.45 -11.29 -0.04
C ALA A 104 -1.31 -10.14 0.49
N VAL A 105 -1.00 -9.72 1.71
CA VAL A 105 -1.48 -8.49 2.32
C VAL A 105 -0.31 -7.52 2.37
N VAL A 106 -0.37 -6.48 1.56
CA VAL A 106 0.65 -5.42 1.45
C VAL A 106 0.08 -4.18 2.13
N PHE A 107 0.53 -3.90 3.35
CA PHE A 107 -0.03 -2.84 4.19
C PHE A 107 1.11 -2.00 4.79
N PRO A 108 1.78 -1.17 3.97
CA PRO A 108 2.82 -0.28 4.47
C PRO A 108 2.23 0.87 5.30
N ASP A 109 3.08 1.57 6.02
CA ASP A 109 2.81 2.92 6.53
C ASP A 109 2.78 3.95 5.39
N PRO A 110 2.24 5.16 5.61
CA PRO A 110 2.13 6.12 4.53
C PRO A 110 3.50 6.63 4.07
N VAL A 111 3.56 6.99 2.79
CA VAL A 111 4.63 7.83 2.26
C VAL A 111 4.44 9.25 2.78
N VAL A 112 5.50 9.86 3.33
CA VAL A 112 5.49 11.24 3.83
C VAL A 112 6.51 12.05 3.02
N LEU A 113 5.99 12.93 2.16
CA LEU A 113 6.79 13.75 1.26
C LEU A 113 7.20 15.05 1.97
N GLN A 114 8.50 15.27 2.16
CA GLN A 114 8.98 16.53 2.73
C GLN A 114 9.07 17.64 1.68
N GLU A 115 9.25 18.87 2.15
CA GLU A 115 9.56 20.03 1.30
C GLU A 115 10.57 19.71 0.18
N ALA A 116 10.28 20.17 -1.04
CA ALA A 116 11.11 20.04 -2.22
C ALA A 116 11.51 18.58 -2.59
N SER A 117 10.80 17.57 -2.08
CA SER A 117 11.03 16.18 -2.46
C SER A 117 10.45 15.85 -3.84
N ARG A 118 11.08 14.88 -4.52
CA ARG A 118 10.64 14.32 -5.81
C ARG A 118 10.61 12.81 -5.69
N TYR A 119 9.43 12.22 -5.77
CA TYR A 119 9.25 10.79 -5.53
C TYR A 119 8.50 10.08 -6.65
N ARG A 120 8.98 8.90 -7.01
CA ARG A 120 8.31 7.98 -7.93
C ARG A 120 8.15 6.60 -7.30
N GLN A 121 6.92 6.14 -7.20
CA GLN A 121 6.56 4.80 -6.76
C GLN A 121 5.96 4.00 -7.92
N VAL A 122 6.40 2.75 -8.07
CA VAL A 122 5.84 1.81 -9.05
C VAL A 122 5.64 0.46 -8.39
N GLN A 123 4.44 -0.11 -8.54
CA GLN A 123 4.10 -1.44 -8.05
C GLN A 123 3.45 -2.26 -9.17
N HIS A 124 4.05 -3.39 -9.54
CA HIS A 124 3.54 -4.29 -10.57
C HIS A 124 3.32 -5.68 -9.98
N TRP A 125 2.10 -6.20 -10.07
CA TRP A 125 1.71 -7.47 -9.46
C TRP A 125 1.10 -8.45 -10.47
N HIS A 126 1.62 -9.68 -10.52
CA HIS A 126 1.05 -10.77 -11.31
C HIS A 126 0.45 -11.83 -10.39
N LEU A 127 -0.84 -12.09 -10.58
CA LEU A 127 -1.59 -13.07 -9.81
C LEU A 127 -1.95 -14.27 -10.70
N GLN A 128 -1.72 -15.47 -10.18
CA GLN A 128 -2.27 -16.70 -10.73
C GLN A 128 -3.72 -16.92 -10.25
N PRO A 129 -4.50 -17.82 -10.89
CA PRO A 129 -5.85 -18.15 -10.45
C PRO A 129 -5.93 -18.54 -8.96
N GLY A 130 -7.00 -18.10 -8.29
CA GLY A 130 -7.21 -18.35 -6.87
C GLY A 130 -6.35 -17.52 -5.91
N ALA A 131 -5.32 -16.81 -6.41
CA ALA A 131 -4.54 -15.88 -5.61
C ALA A 131 -5.39 -14.69 -5.15
N LEU A 132 -5.03 -14.13 -4.00
CA LEU A 132 -5.67 -12.97 -3.39
C LEU A 132 -4.62 -11.92 -3.02
N LEU A 133 -4.79 -10.71 -3.53
CA LEU A 133 -3.97 -9.55 -3.17
C LEU A 133 -4.84 -8.52 -2.46
N PHE A 134 -4.46 -8.14 -1.24
CA PHE A 134 -4.94 -6.94 -0.57
C PHE A 134 -3.78 -5.95 -0.47
N LEU A 135 -3.86 -4.83 -1.17
CA LEU A 135 -2.78 -3.85 -1.27
C LEU A 135 -3.26 -2.48 -0.82
N VAL A 136 -2.49 -1.84 0.06
CA VAL A 136 -2.69 -0.45 0.46
C VAL A 136 -1.60 0.43 -0.16
N ASP A 137 -2.02 1.52 -0.78
CA ASP A 137 -1.17 2.63 -1.20
C ASP A 137 -1.72 3.93 -0.62
N TRP A 138 -0.91 4.63 0.17
CA TRP A 138 -1.32 5.85 0.85
C TRP A 138 -0.16 6.80 1.08
N PHE A 139 -0.45 8.09 0.97
CA PHE A 139 0.53 9.16 1.17
C PHE A 139 -0.08 10.32 1.95
N HIS A 140 0.82 11.08 2.57
CA HIS A 140 0.49 12.25 3.38
C HIS A 140 1.15 13.50 2.80
N SER A 141 0.45 14.63 2.88
CA SER A 141 0.81 15.88 2.20
C SER A 141 2.12 16.51 2.68
N GLY A 142 2.59 16.14 3.87
CA GLY A 142 3.88 16.58 4.39
C GLY A 142 4.03 16.36 5.90
N ARG A 143 4.95 17.10 6.52
CA ARG A 143 5.16 17.11 7.97
C ARG A 143 4.21 18.15 8.60
N MET A 144 2.95 17.76 8.75
CA MET A 144 1.88 18.66 9.24
C MET A 144 2.20 19.30 10.59
N ASP A 145 2.85 18.56 11.51
CA ASP A 145 3.28 19.06 12.81
C ASP A 145 4.36 20.16 12.72
N LEU A 146 5.03 20.27 11.58
CA LEU A 146 5.99 21.33 11.24
C LEU A 146 5.44 22.36 10.25
N GLY A 147 4.13 22.30 9.94
CA GLY A 147 3.49 23.21 8.99
C GLY A 147 3.74 22.90 7.51
N GLU A 148 4.41 21.79 7.18
CA GLU A 148 4.64 21.40 5.78
C GLU A 148 3.44 20.67 5.21
N GLN A 149 2.76 21.31 4.26
CA GLN A 149 1.56 20.79 3.60
C GLN A 149 1.72 20.99 2.10
N PHE A 150 1.75 19.89 1.34
CA PHE A 150 1.94 19.90 -0.11
C PHE A 150 3.17 20.71 -0.55
N ALA A 151 4.24 20.72 0.26
CA ALA A 151 5.48 21.46 0.00
C ALA A 151 6.48 20.67 -0.87
N PHE A 152 6.14 19.44 -1.26
CA PHE A 152 6.96 18.64 -2.15
C PHE A 152 6.87 19.11 -3.60
N THR A 153 7.87 18.79 -4.41
CA THR A 153 7.90 19.22 -5.81
C THR A 153 7.09 18.31 -6.72
N ALA A 154 7.22 16.98 -6.56
CA ALA A 154 6.51 16.03 -7.41
C ALA A 154 6.31 14.67 -6.73
N LEU A 155 5.12 14.10 -6.92
CA LEU A 155 4.78 12.71 -6.61
C LEU A 155 4.27 12.04 -7.90
N ALA A 156 4.76 10.83 -8.18
CA ALA A 156 4.18 9.94 -9.17
C ALA A 156 4.02 8.53 -8.57
N SER A 157 2.81 7.96 -8.62
CA SER A 157 2.54 6.56 -8.26
C SER A 157 1.95 5.83 -9.47
N GLU A 158 2.40 4.59 -9.71
CA GLU A 158 1.80 3.67 -10.67
C GLU A 158 1.56 2.31 -10.00
N LEU A 159 0.33 1.81 -10.09
CA LEU A 159 -0.04 0.44 -9.76
C LEU A 159 -0.55 -0.27 -11.00
N LYS A 160 0.04 -1.43 -11.30
CA LYS A 160 -0.49 -2.38 -12.28
C LYS A 160 -0.69 -3.74 -11.64
N VAL A 161 -1.85 -4.33 -11.89
CA VAL A 161 -2.16 -5.68 -11.41
C VAL A 161 -2.75 -6.51 -12.55
N TRP A 162 -2.16 -7.67 -12.78
CA TRP A 162 -2.63 -8.67 -13.71
C TRP A 162 -3.15 -9.89 -12.96
N LEU A 163 -4.27 -10.46 -13.37
CA LEU A 163 -4.75 -11.76 -12.93
C LEU A 163 -4.83 -12.67 -14.15
N ASN A 164 -4.15 -13.82 -14.12
CA ASN A 164 -4.09 -14.76 -15.24
C ASN A 164 -3.75 -14.05 -16.58
N ARG A 165 -2.71 -13.20 -16.57
CA ARG A 165 -2.23 -12.37 -17.70
C ARG A 165 -3.20 -11.27 -18.18
N LYS A 166 -4.41 -11.17 -17.65
CA LYS A 166 -5.35 -10.07 -17.93
C LYS A 166 -5.04 -8.87 -17.03
N LEU A 167 -4.78 -7.71 -17.62
CA LEU A 167 -4.61 -6.46 -16.85
C LEU A 167 -5.95 -6.06 -16.21
N LEU A 168 -6.00 -6.05 -14.89
CA LEU A 168 -7.20 -5.69 -14.13
C LEU A 168 -7.14 -4.25 -13.62
N ILE A 169 -5.98 -3.83 -13.11
CA ILE A 169 -5.77 -2.48 -12.57
C ILE A 169 -4.66 -1.79 -13.33
N LEU A 170 -4.93 -0.54 -13.73
CA LEU A 170 -3.95 0.49 -14.02
C LEU A 170 -4.37 1.73 -13.23
N ASP A 171 -3.67 2.01 -12.14
CA ASP A 171 -3.84 3.24 -11.38
C ASP A 171 -2.57 4.08 -11.57
N ARG A 172 -2.75 5.35 -11.92
CA ARG A 172 -1.68 6.32 -12.09
C ARG A 172 -2.09 7.61 -11.43
N PHE A 173 -1.28 8.04 -10.50
CA PHE A 173 -1.44 9.32 -9.83
C PHE A 173 -0.17 10.13 -10.03
N SER A 174 -0.31 11.35 -10.56
CA SER A 174 0.79 12.31 -10.62
C SER A 174 0.32 13.63 -10.04
N PHE A 175 1.15 14.20 -9.17
CA PHE A 175 0.79 15.41 -8.48
C PHE A 175 2.00 16.31 -8.28
N ARG A 176 1.82 17.58 -8.62
CA ARG A 176 2.78 18.68 -8.50
C ARG A 176 2.03 19.84 -7.85
N PRO A 177 2.20 20.10 -6.54
CA PRO A 177 1.37 21.04 -5.80
C PRO A 177 1.27 22.43 -6.43
N GLU A 178 2.38 22.94 -6.98
CA GLU A 178 2.44 24.25 -7.67
C GLU A 178 1.56 24.30 -8.94
N GLU A 179 1.39 23.18 -9.63
CA GLU A 179 0.65 23.11 -10.90
C GLU A 179 -0.82 22.72 -10.70
N HIS A 180 -1.12 21.91 -9.68
CA HIS A 180 -2.43 21.27 -9.56
C HIS A 180 -3.38 21.96 -8.57
N ILE A 181 -2.95 22.95 -7.78
CA ILE A 181 -3.77 23.60 -6.73
C ILE A 181 -4.31 22.57 -5.72
N ALA A 182 -3.47 22.15 -4.76
CA ALA A 182 -3.81 21.09 -3.80
C ALA A 182 -5.12 21.33 -3.03
N THR A 183 -5.39 22.58 -2.65
CA THR A 183 -6.57 22.97 -1.87
C THR A 183 -7.87 23.04 -2.68
N SER A 184 -7.84 22.80 -3.98
CA SER A 184 -9.06 22.73 -4.80
C SER A 184 -9.96 21.57 -4.32
N PRO A 185 -11.28 21.74 -4.27
CA PRO A 185 -12.23 20.65 -3.99
C PRO A 185 -12.11 19.46 -4.95
N ALA A 186 -11.60 19.67 -6.16
CA ALA A 186 -11.37 18.60 -7.13
C ALA A 186 -10.13 17.74 -6.81
N ASN A 187 -9.25 18.21 -5.92
CA ASN A 187 -8.08 17.50 -5.46
C ASN A 187 -8.25 17.07 -4.00
N PHE A 188 -7.73 17.84 -3.05
CA PHE A 188 -7.68 17.45 -1.65
C PHE A 188 -8.54 18.32 -0.75
N ASN A 189 -8.99 19.50 -1.18
CA ASN A 189 -9.71 20.44 -0.32
C ASN A 189 -8.91 20.72 0.98
N HIS A 190 -9.41 20.31 2.14
CA HIS A 190 -8.77 20.41 3.47
C HIS A 190 -8.26 19.05 3.98
N TYR A 191 -8.20 18.04 3.12
CA TYR A 191 -7.66 16.73 3.43
C TYR A 191 -6.17 16.67 3.11
N HIS A 192 -5.41 15.93 3.90
CA HIS A 192 -3.96 15.84 3.79
C HIS A 192 -3.44 14.42 3.67
N THR A 193 -4.32 13.42 3.80
CA THR A 193 -3.97 12.01 3.62
C THR A 193 -4.86 11.41 2.56
N ILE A 194 -4.26 10.69 1.61
CA ILE A 194 -4.98 9.83 0.67
C ILE A 194 -4.64 8.39 0.97
N PHE A 195 -5.67 7.55 0.99
CA PHE A 195 -5.58 6.11 1.20
C PHE A 195 -6.35 5.36 0.13
N SER A 196 -5.69 4.43 -0.54
CA SER A 196 -6.31 3.52 -1.49
C SER A 196 -6.03 2.09 -1.07
N ALA A 197 -7.07 1.27 -0.95
CA ALA A 197 -6.95 -0.17 -0.76
C ALA A 197 -7.56 -0.91 -1.95
N TYR A 198 -6.81 -1.87 -2.47
CA TYR A 198 -7.17 -2.67 -3.63
C TYR A 198 -7.28 -4.12 -3.19
N LEU A 199 -8.45 -4.72 -3.35
CA LEU A 199 -8.67 -6.15 -3.21
C LEU A 199 -8.82 -6.76 -4.60
N ILE A 200 -7.91 -7.65 -4.95
CA ILE A 200 -7.91 -8.36 -6.24
C ILE A 200 -7.93 -9.86 -5.99
N GLY A 201 -8.88 -10.56 -6.62
CA GLY A 201 -9.00 -12.00 -6.51
C GLY A 201 -9.98 -12.58 -7.52
N THR A 202 -10.18 -13.90 -7.49
CA THR A 202 -11.16 -14.57 -8.35
C THR A 202 -12.53 -14.56 -7.64
N PRO A 203 -13.65 -14.16 -8.30
CA PRO A 203 -14.99 -14.13 -7.69
C PRO A 203 -15.49 -15.48 -7.15
N ALA A 204 -15.07 -16.59 -7.76
CA ALA A 204 -15.38 -17.93 -7.25
C ALA A 204 -14.66 -18.28 -5.93
N ASN A 205 -13.67 -17.48 -5.52
CA ASN A 205 -12.94 -17.68 -4.27
C ASN A 205 -13.73 -17.09 -3.10
N SER A 206 -14.15 -17.94 -2.15
CA SER A 206 -14.93 -17.52 -0.98
C SER A 206 -14.22 -16.46 -0.12
N ARG A 207 -12.88 -16.54 0.01
CA ARG A 207 -12.09 -15.54 0.74
C ARG A 207 -12.17 -14.17 0.09
N PHE A 208 -12.18 -14.11 -1.25
CA PHE A 208 -12.33 -12.85 -1.97
C PHE A 208 -13.72 -12.26 -1.75
N GLU A 209 -14.79 -13.03 -1.98
CA GLU A 209 -16.17 -12.53 -1.83
C GLU A 209 -16.49 -12.11 -0.40
N GLN A 210 -16.01 -12.88 0.59
CA GLN A 210 -16.18 -12.52 2.00
C GLN A 210 -15.52 -11.18 2.31
N LEU A 211 -14.24 -11.00 1.97
CA LEU A 211 -13.54 -9.74 2.23
C LEU A 211 -14.14 -8.58 1.42
N ALA A 212 -14.52 -8.82 0.16
CA ALA A 212 -15.18 -7.83 -0.68
C ALA A 212 -16.48 -7.31 -0.06
N ASN A 213 -17.33 -8.21 0.46
CA ASN A 213 -18.56 -7.84 1.14
C ASN A 213 -18.28 -7.01 2.40
N GLN A 214 -17.26 -7.37 3.19
CA GLN A 214 -16.85 -6.58 4.35
C GLN A 214 -16.37 -5.18 3.95
N LEU A 215 -15.59 -5.07 2.87
CA LEU A 215 -15.15 -3.77 2.36
C LEU A 215 -16.33 -2.92 1.89
N LEU A 216 -17.28 -3.49 1.15
CA LEU A 216 -18.45 -2.76 0.64
C LEU A 216 -19.31 -2.17 1.77
N GLN A 217 -19.34 -2.81 2.95
CA GLN A 217 -20.00 -2.28 4.14
C GLN A 217 -19.32 -1.04 4.74
N LEU A 218 -18.06 -0.76 4.38
CA LEU A 218 -17.33 0.44 4.80
C LEU A 218 -17.66 1.67 3.95
N LYS A 219 -18.42 1.51 2.86
CA LYS A 219 -18.84 2.64 2.02
C LYS A 219 -19.66 3.60 2.89
N MET A 220 -19.32 4.89 2.86
CA MET A 220 -20.18 5.90 3.48
C MET A 220 -21.56 5.87 2.82
N GLN A 221 -22.59 6.00 3.65
CA GLN A 221 -23.96 6.08 3.14
C GLN A 221 -24.10 7.33 2.27
N GLU A 222 -24.72 7.16 1.10
CA GLU A 222 -24.99 8.27 0.19
C GLU A 222 -26.02 9.19 0.83
N ALA A 223 -25.64 10.44 1.10
CA ALA A 223 -26.58 11.47 1.47
C ALA A 223 -27.03 12.19 0.19
N THR A 224 -28.26 11.94 -0.24
CA THR A 224 -28.87 12.56 -1.42
C THR A 224 -29.45 13.96 -1.14
N GLY A 225 -29.32 14.45 0.09
CA GLY A 225 -29.73 15.81 0.46
C GLY A 225 -28.75 16.87 -0.07
N LEU A 226 -29.29 18.03 -0.44
CA LEU A 226 -28.53 19.23 -0.88
C LEU A 226 -27.49 19.73 0.14
N HIS A 227 -27.45 19.17 1.36
CA HIS A 227 -26.60 19.57 2.48
C HIS A 227 -25.62 18.49 2.93
N PHE A 228 -25.18 17.58 2.05
CA PHE A 228 -24.06 16.69 2.43
C PHE A 228 -22.79 17.51 2.65
N ASN A 229 -22.50 17.81 3.91
CA ASN A 229 -21.37 18.62 4.32
C ASN A 229 -20.12 17.74 4.41
N ILE A 230 -19.50 17.45 3.26
CA ILE A 230 -18.21 16.76 3.17
C ILE A 230 -17.19 17.35 4.18
N PRO A 231 -17.02 18.68 4.29
CA PRO A 231 -16.11 19.30 5.26
C PRO A 231 -16.30 18.97 6.75
N ALA A 232 -17.47 18.50 7.16
CA ALA A 232 -17.73 18.13 8.55
C ALA A 232 -17.07 16.80 8.94
N ASN A 233 -16.65 15.97 7.98
CA ASN A 233 -16.11 14.64 8.23
C ASN A 233 -14.58 14.67 8.33
N ASP A 234 -14.03 14.00 9.33
CA ASP A 234 -12.57 13.88 9.51
C ASP A 234 -11.91 13.03 8.42
N PHE A 235 -12.67 12.09 7.85
CA PHE A 235 -12.34 11.42 6.60
C PHE A 235 -13.60 11.11 5.82
N VAL A 236 -13.45 10.94 4.51
CA VAL A 236 -14.49 10.36 3.66
C VAL A 236 -13.97 9.10 2.99
N VAL A 237 -14.84 8.09 2.84
CA VAL A 237 -14.49 6.80 2.26
C VAL A 237 -15.56 6.36 1.25
N THR A 238 -15.09 5.91 0.09
CA THR A 238 -15.90 5.25 -0.92
C THR A 238 -15.34 3.85 -1.18
N VAL A 239 -16.24 2.92 -1.44
CA VAL A 239 -15.91 1.54 -1.81
C VAL A 239 -16.73 1.16 -3.02
N THR A 240 -16.10 0.54 -4.00
CA THR A 240 -16.74 0.15 -5.24
C THR A 240 -16.14 -1.14 -5.77
N ARG A 241 -17.02 -2.05 -6.21
CA ARG A 241 -16.62 -3.19 -7.04
C ARG A 241 -16.45 -2.68 -8.48
N VAL A 242 -15.21 -2.41 -8.88
CA VAL A 242 -14.89 -1.80 -10.18
C VAL A 242 -14.88 -2.82 -11.32
N LYS A 243 -14.62 -4.09 -10.99
CA LYS A 243 -14.73 -5.28 -11.84
C LYS A 243 -15.17 -6.44 -10.94
N GLU A 244 -15.61 -7.55 -11.52
CA GLU A 244 -15.95 -8.74 -10.73
C GLU A 244 -14.77 -9.17 -9.86
N GLU A 245 -13.56 -9.11 -10.40
CA GLU A 245 -12.32 -9.53 -9.74
C GLU A 245 -11.70 -8.48 -8.81
N VAL A 246 -12.29 -7.27 -8.72
CA VAL A 246 -11.65 -6.12 -8.06
C VAL A 246 -12.63 -5.29 -7.24
N VAL A 247 -12.28 -5.09 -5.97
CA VAL A 247 -12.88 -4.06 -5.11
C VAL A 247 -11.84 -3.00 -4.79
N LEU A 248 -12.23 -1.74 -4.99
CA LEU A 248 -11.43 -0.55 -4.69
C LEU A 248 -12.09 0.20 -3.53
N LEU A 249 -11.31 0.47 -2.49
CA LEU A 249 -11.63 1.43 -1.44
C LEU A 249 -10.72 2.64 -1.61
N ARG A 250 -11.30 3.84 -1.60
CA ARG A 250 -10.55 5.10 -1.52
C ARG A 250 -11.05 5.91 -0.34
N ALA A 251 -10.12 6.45 0.43
CA ALA A 251 -10.41 7.37 1.50
C ALA A 251 -9.47 8.59 1.44
N ILE A 252 -10.00 9.74 1.85
CA ILE A 252 -9.22 10.96 2.07
C ILE A 252 -9.54 11.49 3.46
N ALA A 253 -8.54 12.03 4.16
CA ALA A 253 -8.67 12.40 5.57
C ALA A 253 -7.86 13.63 5.95
N LYS A 254 -8.31 14.33 7.00
CA LYS A 254 -7.68 15.58 7.47
C LYS A 254 -6.28 15.29 7.97
N THR A 255 -6.11 14.20 8.70
CA THR A 255 -4.83 13.71 9.18
C THR A 255 -4.70 12.21 8.92
N ARG A 256 -3.52 11.65 9.17
CA ARG A 256 -3.34 10.19 9.14
C ARG A 256 -4.06 9.49 10.31
N ILE A 257 -4.23 10.19 11.43
CA ILE A 257 -4.81 9.64 12.66
C ILE A 257 -6.29 9.36 12.46
N ASP A 258 -6.98 10.21 11.68
CA ASP A 258 -8.40 10.06 11.36
C ASP A 258 -8.70 8.78 10.55
N LEU A 259 -7.69 8.19 9.90
CA LEU A 259 -7.80 6.90 9.21
C LEU A 259 -7.48 5.68 10.08
N LEU A 260 -7.06 5.85 11.34
CA LEU A 260 -6.77 4.71 12.23
C LEU A 260 -7.98 3.79 12.42
N PRO A 261 -9.22 4.28 12.65
CA PRO A 261 -10.38 3.40 12.77
C PRO A 261 -10.60 2.54 11.51
N LEU A 262 -10.37 3.12 10.33
CA LEU A 262 -10.44 2.39 9.06
C LEU A 262 -9.33 1.32 8.98
N CYS A 263 -8.08 1.69 9.29
CA CYS A 263 -6.96 0.77 9.28
C CYS A 263 -7.16 -0.40 10.26
N ASP A 264 -7.62 -0.11 11.47
CA ASP A 264 -7.91 -1.11 12.50
C ASP A 264 -9.01 -2.07 12.06
N LYS A 265 -10.09 -1.54 11.47
CA LYS A 265 -11.18 -2.36 10.94
C LYS A 265 -10.68 -3.27 9.82
N LEU A 266 -9.92 -2.75 8.85
CA LEU A 266 -9.34 -3.54 7.76
C LEU A 266 -8.42 -4.66 8.31
N MET A 267 -7.56 -4.33 9.27
CA MET A 267 -6.64 -5.30 9.86
C MET A 267 -7.34 -6.31 10.76
N GLN A 268 -8.47 -5.96 11.37
CA GLN A 268 -9.32 -6.89 12.08
C GLN A 268 -9.93 -7.93 11.15
N GLU A 269 -10.46 -7.52 9.99
CA GLU A 269 -11.00 -8.46 8.99
C GLU A 269 -9.92 -9.41 8.47
N LEU A 270 -8.71 -8.89 8.23
CA LEU A 270 -7.55 -9.67 7.75
C LEU A 270 -6.92 -10.56 8.82
N ALA A 271 -7.32 -10.44 10.08
CA ALA A 271 -6.79 -11.23 11.19
C ALA A 271 -7.39 -12.64 11.31
N SER A 272 -8.47 -12.93 10.57
CA SER A 272 -9.12 -14.25 10.62
C SER A 272 -8.19 -15.38 10.15
N ALA A 273 -8.50 -16.62 10.54
CA ALA A 273 -7.73 -17.81 10.18
C ALA A 273 -7.68 -18.08 8.66
N ASP A 274 -8.64 -17.56 7.90
CA ASP A 274 -8.70 -17.69 6.44
C ASP A 274 -7.69 -16.78 5.73
N TYR A 275 -7.26 -15.72 6.41
CA TYR A 275 -6.28 -14.75 5.93
C TYR A 275 -4.95 -14.90 6.70
N LEU A 276 -4.57 -13.91 7.52
CA LEU A 276 -3.28 -13.90 8.22
C LEU A 276 -3.27 -14.78 9.47
N GLY A 277 -4.41 -15.03 10.10
CA GLY A 277 -4.53 -15.77 11.37
C GLY A 277 -4.03 -15.01 12.59
N TYR A 278 -3.71 -13.72 12.47
CA TYR A 278 -3.38 -12.81 13.55
C TYR A 278 -3.55 -11.35 13.11
N ASN A 279 -3.67 -10.41 14.05
CA ASN A 279 -3.66 -8.98 13.75
C ASN A 279 -2.22 -8.43 13.86
N PRO A 280 -1.58 -8.02 12.74
CA PRO A 280 -0.21 -7.53 12.77
C PRO A 280 0.00 -6.16 13.40
N VAL A 281 -1.03 -5.31 13.46
CA VAL A 281 -0.94 -3.97 14.07
C VAL A 281 -0.65 -4.07 15.57
N ARG A 282 -1.18 -5.11 16.24
CA ARG A 282 -0.91 -5.41 17.66
C ARG A 282 0.54 -5.79 17.97
N ARG A 283 1.37 -6.05 16.95
CA ARG A 283 2.81 -6.33 17.13
C ARG A 283 3.68 -5.10 16.88
N LYS A 284 3.11 -4.02 16.36
CA LYS A 284 3.81 -2.79 16.00
C LYS A 284 3.78 -1.74 17.12
N PHE A 285 2.80 -1.86 18.02
CA PHE A 285 2.60 -1.03 19.21
C PHE A 285 2.59 -1.89 20.46
#